data_AF-A0A1E7W7Q5-F1
#
_entry.id   AF-A0A1E7W7Q5-F1
#
_cell.length_a   1.000
_cell.length_b   1.000
_cell.length_c   1.000
_cell.angle_alpha   90.00
_cell.angle_beta   90.00
_cell.angle_gamma   90.00
#
_symmetry.space_group_name_H-M   'P 1'
#
loop_
_entity.id
_entity.type
_entity.pdbx_description
1 polymer ?
#
loop_
_entity_poly.entity_id
_entity_poly.type
_entity_poly.pdbx_seq_one_letter_code
_entity_poly.pdbx_strand_id
1 'polypeptide(L)'
;MMHLSMASTIARYTLLEALRNRLLWLLIVAALGAVGLAGFLQELALTESHQLQAALLGAVLRLASVFLVATFVITSMVREANDKGLELLLALPMPRAVYLAGKLAGFGALAVLPALLFGALALALAPPDQAALWAFSLLCECWIVAAFSLLCVLTLQQVLPALAAATAFYLVARAIGALQLMKQSGAAADNLGQQVLGGGLDLLALLLPHLDQFTRSDWLVYHGGSGAELLAIAVQTALYVALMAGAGLFDLYRKQI
;
A
#
# COMPACT_ATOMS: atom_id res chain seq x y z
N MET A 1 -18.06 -24.44 -4.49
CA MET A 1 -17.51 -24.57 -3.11
C MET A 1 -16.03 -25.00 -3.09
N MET A 2 -15.60 -25.98 -3.90
CA MET A 2 -14.21 -26.48 -3.92
C MET A 2 -13.14 -25.42 -4.32
N HIS A 3 -13.49 -24.46 -5.18
CA HIS A 3 -12.58 -23.38 -5.58
C HIS A 3 -12.33 -22.33 -4.47
N LEU A 4 -13.32 -22.06 -3.61
CA LEU A 4 -13.20 -21.14 -2.48
C LEU A 4 -12.31 -21.73 -1.37
N SER A 5 -12.42 -23.04 -1.10
CA SER A 5 -11.54 -23.71 -0.13
C SER A 5 -10.09 -23.72 -0.59
N MET A 6 -9.83 -23.93 -1.88
CA MET A 6 -8.46 -23.87 -2.43
C MET A 6 -7.83 -22.46 -2.32
N ALA A 7 -8.58 -21.40 -2.65
CA ALA A 7 -8.11 -20.03 -2.47
C ALA A 7 -7.75 -19.73 -1.00
N SER A 8 -8.60 -20.18 -0.06
CA SER A 8 -8.38 -19.99 1.38
C SER A 8 -7.15 -20.76 1.90
N THR A 9 -6.89 -21.95 1.36
CA THR A 9 -5.72 -22.75 1.72
C THR A 9 -4.43 -22.08 1.24
N ILE A 10 -4.39 -21.58 0.00
CA ILE A 10 -3.24 -20.84 -0.53
C ILE A 10 -3.00 -19.58 0.29
N ALA A 11 -4.05 -18.82 0.59
CA ALA A 11 -3.96 -17.63 1.44
C ALA A 11 -3.41 -17.94 2.83
N ARG A 12 -3.81 -19.08 3.42
CA ARG A 12 -3.32 -19.52 4.72
C ARG A 12 -1.86 -19.96 4.67
N TYR A 13 -1.43 -20.63 3.60
CA TYR A 13 -0.02 -21.01 3.42
C TYR A 13 0.88 -19.79 3.20
N THR A 14 0.46 -18.80 2.40
CA THR A 14 1.22 -17.56 2.27
C THR A 14 1.26 -16.76 3.57
N LEU A 15 0.17 -16.74 4.33
CA LEU A 15 0.14 -16.12 5.65
C LEU A 15 1.09 -16.83 6.63
N LEU A 16 1.08 -18.16 6.66
CA LEU A 16 1.97 -18.96 7.52
C LEU A 16 3.43 -18.82 7.11
N GLU A 17 3.72 -18.76 5.81
CA GLU A 17 5.06 -18.49 5.30
C GLU A 17 5.52 -17.10 5.73
N ALA A 18 4.66 -16.09 5.65
CA ALA A 18 4.96 -14.73 6.07
C ALA A 18 5.18 -14.60 7.58
N LEU A 19 4.32 -15.23 8.39
CA LEU A 19 4.41 -15.24 9.86
C LEU A 19 5.64 -16.00 10.36
N ARG A 20 6.09 -17.01 9.62
CA ARG A 20 7.26 -17.82 9.98
C ARG A 20 8.57 -17.22 9.45
N ASN A 21 8.50 -16.20 8.59
CA ASN A 21 9.65 -15.51 8.04
C ASN A 21 10.02 -14.27 8.85
N ARG A 22 11.18 -13.66 8.54
CA ARG A 22 11.75 -12.47 9.18
C ARG A 22 10.88 -11.20 9.11
N LEU A 23 9.73 -11.24 8.45
CA LEU A 23 8.82 -10.11 8.29
C LEU A 23 8.33 -9.57 9.65
N LEU A 24 7.94 -10.45 10.58
CA LEU A 24 7.54 -10.02 11.93
C LEU A 24 8.69 -9.29 12.64
N TRP A 25 9.91 -9.78 12.48
CA TRP A 25 11.11 -9.14 13.02
C TRP A 25 11.37 -7.77 12.38
N LEU A 26 11.22 -7.65 11.06
CA LEU A 26 11.36 -6.39 10.34
C LEU A 26 10.30 -5.37 10.75
N LEU A 27 9.06 -5.80 10.97
CA LEU A 27 7.98 -4.94 11.47
C LEU A 27 8.30 -4.41 12.88
N ILE A 28 8.79 -5.27 13.77
CA ILE A 28 9.19 -4.88 15.14
C ILE A 28 10.36 -3.89 15.10
N VAL A 29 11.38 -4.15 14.28
CA VAL A 29 12.52 -3.24 14.14
C VAL A 29 12.09 -1.89 13.57
N ALA A 30 11.20 -1.88 12.57
CA ALA A 30 10.65 -0.65 12.02
C ALA A 30 9.83 0.12 13.06
N ALA A 31 9.02 -0.57 13.86
CA ALA A 31 8.25 0.02 14.95
C ALA A 31 9.17 0.66 16.00
N LEU A 32 10.19 -0.07 16.47
CA LEU A 32 11.16 0.45 17.45
C LEU A 32 11.94 1.64 16.88
N GLY A 33 12.35 1.58 15.62
CA GLY A 33 13.02 2.69 14.95
C GLY A 33 12.14 3.94 14.84
N ALA A 34 10.86 3.77 14.50
CA ALA A 34 9.91 4.87 14.42
C ALA A 34 9.64 5.51 15.78
N VAL A 35 9.46 4.69 16.82
CA VAL A 35 9.30 5.18 18.21
C VAL A 35 10.56 5.89 18.70
N GLY A 36 11.75 5.34 18.42
CA GLY A 36 13.03 5.96 18.78
C GLY A 36 13.25 7.31 18.11
N LEU A 37 12.96 7.41 16.80
CA LEU A 37 13.02 8.68 16.07
C LEU A 37 12.02 9.70 16.62
N ALA A 38 10.80 9.28 16.91
CA ALA A 38 9.77 10.15 17.46
C ALA A 38 10.11 10.64 18.88
N GLY A 39 10.69 9.79 19.72
CA GLY A 39 11.17 10.16 21.06
C GLY A 39 12.33 11.15 20.99
N PHE A 40 13.30 10.93 20.10
CA PHE A 40 14.41 11.87 19.89
C PHE A 40 13.93 13.25 19.43
N LEU A 41 12.94 13.30 18.53
CA LEU A 41 12.34 14.55 18.07
C LEU A 41 11.57 15.29 19.18
N GLN A 42 10.94 14.55 20.09
CA GLN A 42 10.25 15.12 21.24
C GLN A 42 11.20 15.88 22.17
N GLU A 43 12.43 15.39 22.34
CA GLU A 43 13.46 16.04 23.16
C GLU A 43 14.10 17.25 22.46
N LEU A 44 14.14 17.28 21.13
CA LEU A 44 14.73 18.38 20.34
C LEU A 44 13.78 19.56 20.11
N ALA A 45 12.46 19.36 20.16
CA ALA A 45 11.48 20.39 19.80
C ALA A 45 11.08 21.27 20.99
N LEU A 46 11.77 22.40 21.16
CA LEU A 46 11.56 23.36 22.25
C LEU A 46 10.29 24.24 22.13
N THR A 47 9.50 24.19 21.05
CA THR A 47 8.40 25.17 20.85
C THR A 47 7.07 24.70 20.27
N GLU A 48 6.96 23.60 19.50
CA GLU A 48 5.65 23.00 19.11
C GLU A 48 5.75 21.46 18.98
N SER A 49 5.81 20.76 20.12
CA SER A 49 6.31 19.39 20.18
C SER A 49 5.34 18.30 19.69
N HIS A 50 4.06 18.36 20.05
CA HIS A 50 3.18 17.20 19.87
C HIS A 50 2.64 17.02 18.44
N GLN A 51 2.33 18.12 17.75
CA GLN A 51 1.74 18.08 16.40
C GLN A 51 2.76 17.63 15.35
N LEU A 52 3.97 18.20 15.40
CA LEU A 52 5.09 17.81 14.53
C LEU A 52 5.51 16.36 14.78
N GLN A 53 5.52 15.91 16.04
CA GLN A 53 5.83 14.53 16.40
C GLN A 53 4.81 13.54 15.80
N ALA A 54 3.51 13.79 15.98
CA ALA A 54 2.46 12.92 15.44
C ALA A 54 2.47 12.88 13.92
N ALA A 55 2.68 14.03 13.27
CA ALA A 55 2.72 14.10 11.81
C ALA A 55 3.91 13.33 11.21
N LEU A 56 5.08 13.45 11.82
CA LEU A 56 6.31 12.80 11.36
C LEU A 56 6.32 11.30 11.67
N LEU A 57 5.90 10.90 12.88
CA LEU A 57 5.72 9.49 13.24
C LEU A 57 4.73 8.82 12.28
N GLY A 58 3.57 9.45 12.03
CA GLY A 58 2.59 8.94 11.08
C GLY A 58 3.15 8.76 9.66
N ALA A 59 3.97 9.71 9.19
CA ALA A 59 4.63 9.62 7.89
C ALA A 59 5.66 8.47 7.82
N VAL A 60 6.48 8.30 8.86
CA VAL A 60 7.49 7.24 8.95
C VAL A 60 6.83 5.86 9.02
N LEU A 61 5.81 5.68 9.86
CA LEU A 61 5.08 4.42 9.98
C LEU A 61 4.41 4.02 8.67
N ARG A 62 3.83 4.99 7.95
CA ARG A 62 3.23 4.76 6.63
C ARG A 62 4.27 4.35 5.59
N LEU A 63 5.39 5.07 5.49
CA LEU A 63 6.43 4.74 4.53
C LEU A 63 7.04 3.36 4.82
N ALA A 64 7.23 3.04 6.10
CA ALA A 64 7.70 1.73 6.53
C ALA A 64 6.72 0.61 6.18
N SER A 65 5.41 0.80 6.41
CA SER A 65 4.39 -0.23 6.10
C SER A 65 4.35 -0.53 4.60
N VAL A 66 4.29 0.51 3.77
CA VAL A 66 4.23 0.41 2.31
C VAL A 66 5.47 -0.28 1.77
N PHE A 67 6.66 0.14 2.22
CA PHE A 67 7.92 -0.44 1.77
C PHE A 67 8.07 -1.90 2.18
N LEU A 68 7.70 -2.25 3.42
CA LEU A 68 7.75 -3.63 3.90
C LEU A 68 6.78 -4.54 3.15
N VAL A 69 5.54 -4.09 2.93
CA VAL A 69 4.54 -4.85 2.17
C VAL A 69 5.00 -5.07 0.74
N ALA A 70 5.44 -4.01 0.04
CA ALA A 70 5.91 -4.12 -1.35
C ALA A 70 7.11 -5.07 -1.46
N THR A 71 8.12 -4.91 -0.61
CA THR A 71 9.31 -5.77 -0.58
C THR A 71 8.94 -7.23 -0.31
N PHE A 72 8.06 -7.48 0.65
CA PHE A 72 7.64 -8.83 0.99
C PHE A 72 6.87 -9.50 -0.16
N VAL A 73 5.88 -8.80 -0.75
CA VAL A 73 5.09 -9.31 -1.88
C VAL A 73 6.00 -9.70 -3.04
N ILE A 74 6.92 -8.79 -3.43
CA ILE A 74 7.81 -9.00 -4.58
C ILE A 74 8.81 -10.12 -4.30
N THR A 75 9.48 -10.11 -3.16
CA THR A 75 10.49 -11.14 -2.83
C THR A 75 9.87 -12.53 -2.65
N SER A 76 8.68 -12.61 -2.04
CA SER A 76 7.92 -13.86 -1.92
C SER A 76 7.56 -14.42 -3.29
N MET A 77 7.08 -13.57 -4.20
CA MET A 77 6.69 -14.00 -5.54
C MET A 77 7.86 -14.37 -6.44
N VAL A 78 8.98 -13.63 -6.39
CA VAL A 78 10.19 -13.99 -7.15
C VAL A 78 10.78 -15.30 -6.63
N ARG A 79 10.77 -15.52 -5.31
CA ARG A 79 11.22 -16.79 -4.73
C ARG A 79 10.38 -17.96 -5.24
N GLU A 80 9.05 -17.83 -5.22
CA GLU A 80 8.14 -18.86 -5.74
C GLU A 80 8.31 -19.10 -7.24
N ALA A 81 8.59 -18.05 -8.02
CA ALA A 81 8.91 -18.17 -9.44
C ALA A 81 10.23 -18.93 -9.66
N ASN A 82 11.26 -18.65 -8.85
CA ASN A 82 12.56 -19.32 -8.92
C ASN A 82 12.50 -20.79 -8.47
N ASP A 83 11.67 -21.10 -7.46
CA ASP A 83 11.51 -22.45 -6.90
C ASP A 83 10.64 -23.37 -7.80
N LYS A 84 10.28 -22.93 -9.01
CA LYS A 84 9.33 -23.60 -9.92
C LYS A 84 7.97 -23.89 -9.29
N GLY A 85 7.62 -23.20 -8.20
CA GLY A 85 6.34 -23.37 -7.51
C GLY A 85 5.16 -23.09 -8.43
N LEU A 86 5.33 -22.14 -9.35
CA LEU A 86 4.34 -21.84 -10.39
C LEU A 86 4.13 -23.02 -11.36
N GLU A 87 5.20 -23.72 -11.78
CA GLU A 87 5.12 -24.88 -12.70
C GLU A 87 4.44 -26.08 -12.02
N LEU A 88 4.75 -26.33 -10.74
CA LEU A 88 4.10 -27.38 -9.93
C LEU A 88 2.62 -27.08 -9.65
N LEU A 89 2.27 -25.80 -9.46
CA LEU A 89 0.88 -25.38 -9.27
C LEU A 89 0.08 -25.36 -10.58
N LEU A 90 0.72 -25.07 -11.72
CA LEU A 90 0.12 -25.16 -13.06
C LEU A 90 -0.10 -26.61 -13.52
N ALA A 91 0.64 -27.58 -12.95
CA ALA A 91 0.38 -29.00 -13.16
C ALA A 91 -0.90 -29.50 -12.46
N LEU A 92 -1.43 -28.75 -11.48
CA LEU A 92 -2.76 -28.99 -10.93
C LEU A 92 -3.83 -28.30 -11.80
N PRO A 93 -5.06 -28.87 -11.90
CA PRO A 93 -6.17 -28.28 -12.65
C PRO A 93 -6.77 -27.08 -11.89
N MET A 94 -5.97 -26.06 -11.61
CA MET A 94 -6.37 -24.87 -10.86
C MET A 94 -6.62 -23.70 -11.83
N PRO A 95 -7.82 -23.08 -11.80
CA PRO A 95 -8.08 -21.91 -12.63
C PRO A 95 -7.24 -20.70 -12.16
N ARG A 96 -6.61 -20.00 -13.10
CA ARG A 96 -5.70 -18.85 -12.88
C ARG A 96 -6.33 -17.76 -12.00
N ALA A 97 -7.65 -17.58 -12.10
CA ALA A 97 -8.42 -16.65 -11.27
C ALA A 97 -8.40 -16.99 -9.77
N VAL A 98 -8.45 -18.27 -9.42
CA VAL A 98 -8.44 -18.74 -8.02
C VAL A 98 -7.05 -18.58 -7.41
N TYR A 99 -5.99 -18.77 -8.20
CA TYR A 99 -4.61 -18.51 -7.77
C TYR A 99 -4.40 -17.02 -7.43
N LEU A 100 -4.75 -16.12 -8.36
CA LEU A 100 -4.58 -14.68 -8.14
C LEU A 100 -5.44 -14.19 -6.97
N ALA A 101 -6.70 -14.62 -6.90
CA ALA A 101 -7.59 -14.26 -5.79
C ALA A 101 -7.05 -14.77 -4.43
N GLY A 102 -6.52 -16.00 -4.39
CA GLY A 102 -5.89 -16.55 -3.18
C GLY A 102 -4.64 -15.78 -2.76
N LYS A 103 -3.79 -15.36 -3.71
CA LYS A 103 -2.61 -14.53 -3.44
C LYS A 103 -2.97 -13.13 -2.95
N LEU A 104 -3.91 -12.46 -3.62
CA LEU A 104 -4.42 -11.17 -3.19
C LEU A 104 -5.05 -11.24 -1.79
N ALA A 105 -5.83 -12.28 -1.50
CA ALA A 105 -6.39 -12.48 -0.16
C ALA A 105 -5.30 -12.74 0.89
N GLY A 106 -4.27 -13.52 0.57
CA GLY A 106 -3.14 -13.78 1.47
C GLY A 106 -2.32 -12.53 1.78
N PHE A 107 -1.96 -11.74 0.77
CA PHE A 107 -1.26 -10.46 0.96
C PHE A 107 -2.17 -9.40 1.60
N GLY A 108 -3.47 -9.44 1.32
CA GLY A 108 -4.45 -8.58 1.97
C GLY A 108 -4.58 -8.87 3.46
N ALA A 109 -4.61 -10.14 3.85
CA ALA A 109 -4.57 -10.55 5.25
C ALA A 109 -3.22 -10.21 5.90
N LEU A 110 -2.12 -10.27 5.15
CA LEU A 110 -0.81 -9.87 5.65
C LEU A 110 -0.73 -8.38 5.97
N ALA A 111 -1.35 -7.53 5.14
CA ALA A 111 -1.42 -6.09 5.35
C ALA A 111 -2.17 -5.68 6.64
N VAL A 112 -2.95 -6.59 7.23
CA VAL A 112 -3.59 -6.38 8.54
C VAL A 112 -2.54 -6.29 9.66
N LEU A 113 -1.42 -7.01 9.57
CA LEU A 113 -0.37 -6.98 10.59
C LEU A 113 0.26 -5.59 10.79
N PRO A 114 0.81 -4.92 9.74
CA PRO A 114 1.30 -3.55 9.90
C PRO A 114 0.18 -2.58 10.26
N ALA A 115 -1.04 -2.76 9.73
CA ALA A 115 -2.17 -1.89 10.08
C ALA A 115 -2.52 -1.95 11.57
N LEU A 116 -2.57 -3.14 12.16
CA LEU A 116 -2.83 -3.31 13.59
C LEU A 116 -1.66 -2.83 14.45
N LEU A 117 -0.43 -3.17 14.09
CA LEU A 117 0.74 -2.82 14.88
C LEU A 117 0.98 -1.30 14.88
N PHE A 118 0.92 -0.67 13.71
CA PHE A 118 1.12 0.78 13.59
C PHE A 118 -0.13 1.56 14.01
N GLY A 119 -1.33 1.01 13.84
CA GLY A 119 -2.56 1.54 14.44
C GLY A 119 -2.51 1.53 15.96
N ALA A 120 -1.96 0.48 16.58
CA ALA A 120 -1.77 0.41 18.02
C ALA A 120 -0.74 1.45 18.52
N LEU A 121 0.31 1.72 17.75
CA LEU A 121 1.22 2.84 18.05
C LEU A 121 0.51 4.19 17.92
N ALA A 122 -0.38 4.35 16.94
CA ALA A 122 -1.16 5.57 16.78
C ALA A 122 -2.14 5.84 17.95
N LEU A 123 -2.64 4.79 18.63
CA LEU A 123 -3.44 4.94 19.86
C LEU A 123 -2.69 5.61 21.01
N ALA A 124 -1.36 5.56 21.02
CA ALA A 124 -0.57 6.27 22.03
C ALA A 124 -0.53 7.79 21.80
N LEU A 125 -0.91 8.26 20.60
CA LEU A 125 -0.84 9.68 20.19
C LEU A 125 -2.21 10.33 20.00
N ALA A 126 -3.25 9.56 19.68
CA ALA A 126 -4.56 10.07 19.29
C ALA A 126 -5.71 9.24 19.92
N PRO A 127 -6.92 9.80 20.04
CA PRO A 127 -8.08 9.08 20.55
C PRO A 127 -8.45 7.89 19.65
N PRO A 128 -9.15 6.88 20.22
CA PRO A 128 -9.28 5.55 19.63
C PRO A 128 -10.11 5.55 18.33
N ASP A 129 -11.04 6.47 18.19
CA ASP A 129 -11.81 6.69 16.97
C ASP A 129 -10.90 7.06 15.79
N GLN A 130 -9.96 7.97 16.00
CA GLN A 130 -9.14 8.52 14.91
C GLN A 130 -7.96 7.63 14.56
N ALA A 131 -7.39 6.98 15.58
CA ALA A 131 -6.41 5.92 15.36
C ALA A 131 -7.02 4.76 14.55
N ALA A 132 -8.30 4.42 14.77
CA ALA A 132 -8.98 3.39 14.00
C ALA A 132 -9.23 3.82 12.54
N LEU A 133 -9.66 5.06 12.31
CA LEU A 133 -9.82 5.61 10.95
C LEU A 133 -8.47 5.63 10.21
N TRP A 134 -7.41 6.04 10.89
CA TRP A 134 -6.06 6.07 10.34
C TRP A 134 -5.55 4.65 10.02
N ALA A 135 -5.72 3.69 10.92
CA ALA A 135 -5.32 2.30 10.73
C ALA A 135 -6.09 1.63 9.57
N PHE A 136 -7.39 1.90 9.44
CA PHE A 136 -8.19 1.41 8.32
C PHE A 136 -7.73 2.01 6.99
N SER A 137 -7.46 3.31 6.96
CA SER A 137 -6.91 3.95 5.77
C SER A 137 -5.54 3.36 5.40
N LEU A 138 -4.71 3.02 6.40
CA LEU A 138 -3.41 2.39 6.20
C LEU A 138 -3.54 0.98 5.60
N LEU A 139 -4.53 0.21 6.07
CA LEU A 139 -4.86 -1.09 5.50
C LEU A 139 -5.22 -0.97 4.02
N CYS A 140 -6.09 0.00 3.68
CA CYS A 140 -6.53 0.28 2.33
C CYS A 140 -5.37 0.70 1.41
N GLU A 141 -4.45 1.52 1.90
CA GLU A 141 -3.23 1.93 1.19
C GLU A 141 -2.31 0.73 0.95
N CYS A 142 -2.09 -0.12 1.97
CA CYS A 142 -1.30 -1.34 1.83
C CYS A 142 -1.91 -2.34 0.84
N TRP A 143 -3.25 -2.44 0.74
CA TRP A 143 -3.91 -3.30 -0.25
C TRP A 143 -3.66 -2.86 -1.69
N ILE A 144 -3.74 -1.55 -1.96
CA ILE A 144 -3.44 -1.01 -3.30
C ILE A 144 -1.97 -1.30 -3.65
N VAL A 145 -1.05 -1.03 -2.73
CA VAL A 145 0.39 -1.28 -2.95
C VAL A 145 0.67 -2.76 -3.16
N ALA A 146 0.04 -3.65 -2.38
CA ALA A 146 0.20 -5.08 -2.53
C ALA A 146 -0.32 -5.57 -3.89
N ALA A 147 -1.49 -5.10 -4.33
CA ALA A 147 -2.05 -5.44 -5.63
C ALA A 147 -1.15 -4.95 -6.79
N PHE A 148 -0.62 -3.73 -6.70
CA PHE A 148 0.26 -3.18 -7.71
C PHE A 148 1.60 -3.92 -7.75
N SER A 149 2.18 -4.18 -6.58
CA SER A 149 3.43 -4.94 -6.44
C SER A 149 3.30 -6.35 -7.01
N LEU A 150 2.14 -7.00 -6.81
CA LEU A 150 1.82 -8.30 -7.40
C LEU A 150 1.77 -8.21 -8.94
N LEU A 151 1.14 -7.19 -9.49
CA LEU A 151 1.11 -6.97 -10.94
C LEU A 151 2.54 -6.77 -11.48
N CYS A 152 3.35 -5.91 -10.84
CA CYS A 152 4.72 -5.64 -11.26
C CYS A 152 5.59 -6.90 -11.26
N VAL A 153 5.53 -7.71 -10.19
CA VAL A 153 6.34 -8.93 -10.10
C VAL A 153 5.87 -9.99 -11.08
N LEU A 154 4.56 -10.10 -11.33
CA LEU A 154 4.03 -11.00 -12.36
C LEU A 154 4.57 -10.62 -13.74
N THR A 155 4.63 -9.34 -14.08
CA THR A 155 5.11 -8.88 -15.39
C THR A 155 6.63 -8.95 -15.52
N LEU A 156 7.39 -8.47 -14.53
CA LEU A 156 8.84 -8.26 -14.63
C LEU A 156 9.68 -9.46 -14.14
N GLN A 157 9.13 -10.29 -13.24
CA GLN A 157 9.78 -11.49 -12.67
C GLN A 157 11.15 -11.26 -12.01
N GLN A 158 11.54 -10.01 -11.79
CA GLN A 158 12.82 -9.60 -11.24
C GLN A 158 12.58 -8.66 -10.05
N VAL A 159 13.29 -8.88 -8.94
CA VAL A 159 13.05 -8.14 -7.68
C VAL A 159 13.28 -6.64 -7.85
N LEU A 160 14.44 -6.26 -8.39
CA LEU A 160 14.86 -4.87 -8.48
C LEU A 160 13.93 -3.98 -9.34
N PRO A 161 13.60 -4.34 -10.60
CA PRO A 161 12.74 -3.50 -11.42
C PRO A 161 11.28 -3.51 -10.92
N ALA A 162 10.80 -4.60 -10.32
CA ALA A 162 9.47 -4.64 -9.71
C ALA A 162 9.37 -3.70 -8.50
N LEU A 163 10.41 -3.67 -7.65
CA LEU A 163 10.46 -2.76 -6.51
C LEU A 163 10.54 -1.30 -6.96
N ALA A 164 11.40 -1.00 -7.94
CA ALA A 164 11.52 0.35 -8.49
C ALA A 164 10.20 0.85 -9.10
N ALA A 165 9.47 -0.02 -9.82
CA ALA A 165 8.17 0.31 -10.36
C ALA A 165 7.13 0.58 -9.26
N ALA A 166 7.09 -0.27 -8.23
CA ALA A 166 6.16 -0.12 -7.11
C ALA A 166 6.43 1.15 -6.29
N THR A 167 7.69 1.47 -6.03
CA THR A 167 8.06 2.70 -5.31
C THR A 167 7.80 3.94 -6.15
N ALA A 168 8.12 3.94 -7.45
CA ALA A 168 7.80 5.04 -8.34
C ALA A 168 6.28 5.30 -8.42
N PHE A 169 5.48 4.24 -8.58
CA PHE A 169 4.02 4.33 -8.57
C PHE A 169 3.52 4.95 -7.25
N TYR A 170 3.99 4.45 -6.11
CA TYR A 170 3.57 4.97 -4.81
C TYR A 170 3.93 6.45 -4.63
N LEU A 171 5.15 6.84 -4.99
CA LEU A 171 5.60 8.24 -4.89
C LEU A 171 4.78 9.18 -5.77
N VAL A 172 4.51 8.80 -7.01
CA VAL A 172 3.70 9.62 -7.94
C VAL A 172 2.25 9.70 -7.47
N ALA A 173 1.66 8.57 -7.07
CA ALA A 173 0.29 8.53 -6.54
C ALA A 173 0.10 9.36 -5.26
N ARG A 174 1.15 9.47 -4.43
CA ARG A 174 1.14 10.33 -3.23
C ARG A 174 1.41 11.80 -3.56
N ALA A 175 2.25 12.09 -4.54
CA ALA A 175 2.62 13.46 -4.92
C ALA A 175 1.52 14.16 -5.73
N ILE A 176 0.55 13.43 -6.28
CA ILE A 176 -0.43 13.98 -7.23
C ILE A 176 -1.26 15.13 -6.65
N GLY A 177 -1.71 15.02 -5.39
CA GLY A 177 -2.45 16.09 -4.72
C GLY A 177 -1.61 17.36 -4.56
N ALA A 178 -0.33 17.23 -4.22
CA ALA A 178 0.57 18.38 -4.12
C ALA A 178 0.81 19.03 -5.49
N LEU A 179 0.97 18.24 -6.55
CA LEU A 179 1.12 18.73 -7.92
C LEU A 179 -0.13 19.47 -8.41
N GLN A 180 -1.33 18.99 -8.06
CA GLN A 180 -2.60 19.67 -8.36
C GLN A 180 -2.75 21.00 -7.62
N LEU A 181 -2.32 21.08 -6.35
CA LEU A 181 -2.33 22.33 -5.59
C LEU A 181 -1.34 23.36 -6.17
N MET A 182 -0.16 22.93 -6.63
CA MET A 182 0.80 23.78 -7.33
C MET A 182 0.25 24.32 -8.67
N LYS A 183 -0.55 23.51 -9.38
CA LYS A 183 -1.26 23.95 -10.59
C LYS A 183 -2.24 25.09 -10.29
N GLN A 184 -2.98 25.01 -9.18
CA GLN A 184 -3.97 26.03 -8.81
C GLN A 184 -3.31 27.34 -8.36
N SER A 185 -2.15 27.29 -7.68
CA SER A 185 -1.42 28.49 -7.28
C SER A 185 -0.63 29.16 -8.41
N GLY A 186 -0.22 28.40 -9.44
CA GLY A 186 0.48 28.90 -10.62
C GLY A 186 -0.41 29.39 -11.78
N ALA A 187 -1.73 29.30 -11.66
CA ALA A 187 -2.70 29.56 -12.74
C ALA A 187 -2.84 31.04 -13.17
N ALA A 188 -2.01 31.94 -12.66
CA ALA A 188 -2.01 33.35 -13.05
C ALA A 188 -1.25 33.65 -14.36
N ALA A 189 -0.56 32.66 -14.96
CA ALA A 189 0.18 32.82 -16.21
C ALA A 189 -0.48 32.01 -17.35
N ASP A 190 -1.11 32.71 -18.28
CA ASP A 190 -1.93 32.16 -19.36
C ASP A 190 -1.06 31.60 -20.51
N ASN A 191 -0.35 30.50 -20.26
CA ASN A 191 0.58 29.89 -21.20
C ASN A 191 0.05 28.54 -21.70
N LEU A 192 -0.03 28.35 -23.03
CA LEU A 192 -0.52 27.11 -23.67
C LEU A 192 0.22 25.85 -23.18
N GLY A 193 1.51 25.96 -22.89
CA GLY A 193 2.30 24.87 -22.30
C GLY A 193 1.82 24.44 -20.91
N GLN A 194 1.30 25.38 -20.11
CA GLN A 194 0.78 25.13 -18.77
C GLN A 194 -0.60 24.47 -18.81
N GLN A 195 -1.41 24.74 -19.84
CA GLN A 195 -2.67 24.04 -20.08
C GLN A 195 -2.45 22.58 -20.51
N VAL A 196 -1.46 22.31 -21.38
CA VAL A 196 -1.09 20.94 -21.77
C VAL A 196 -0.54 20.14 -20.59
N LEU A 197 0.38 20.72 -19.82
CA LEU A 197 0.88 20.12 -18.58
C LEU A 197 -0.25 19.88 -17.58
N GLY A 198 -1.16 20.85 -17.45
CA GLY A 198 -2.33 20.76 -16.60
C GLY A 198 -3.29 19.63 -17.00
N GLY A 199 -3.55 19.44 -18.29
CA GLY A 199 -4.38 18.34 -18.79
C GLY A 199 -3.70 16.97 -18.63
N GLY A 200 -2.38 16.90 -18.80
CA GLY A 200 -1.61 15.69 -18.52
C GLY A 200 -1.66 15.27 -17.04
N LEU A 201 -1.57 16.25 -16.12
CA LEU A 201 -1.73 16.03 -14.68
C LEU A 201 -3.14 15.54 -14.32
N ASP A 202 -4.19 16.09 -14.92
CA ASP A 202 -5.57 15.67 -14.67
C ASP A 202 -5.83 14.25 -15.22
N LEU A 203 -5.27 13.91 -16.38
CA LEU A 203 -5.32 12.54 -16.93
C LEU A 203 -4.58 11.55 -16.02
N LEU A 204 -3.39 11.92 -15.54
CA LEU A 204 -2.66 11.11 -14.57
C LEU A 204 -3.45 10.95 -13.27
N ALA A 205 -4.15 11.98 -12.81
CA ALA A 205 -4.99 11.93 -11.61
C ALA A 205 -6.22 11.04 -11.77
N LEU A 206 -6.77 10.95 -12.99
CA LEU A 206 -7.84 10.00 -13.28
C LEU A 206 -7.32 8.54 -13.25
N LEU A 207 -6.09 8.33 -13.72
CA LEU A 207 -5.46 7.00 -13.79
C LEU A 207 -4.87 6.52 -12.46
N LEU A 208 -4.36 7.43 -11.63
CA LEU A 208 -3.65 7.12 -10.40
C LEU A 208 -4.56 7.26 -9.17
N PRO A 209 -4.44 6.35 -8.19
CA PRO A 209 -5.11 6.55 -6.93
C PRO A 209 -4.55 7.78 -6.23
N HIS A 210 -5.45 8.68 -5.80
CA HIS A 210 -5.15 9.83 -4.93
C HIS A 210 -4.76 9.36 -3.52
N LEU A 211 -3.59 8.71 -3.41
CA LEU A 211 -3.06 8.20 -2.15
C LEU A 211 -2.71 9.33 -1.17
N ASP A 212 -2.64 10.58 -1.63
CA ASP A 212 -2.47 11.76 -0.78
C ASP A 212 -3.58 11.89 0.29
N GLN A 213 -4.79 11.38 -0.01
CA GLN A 213 -5.94 11.42 0.89
C GLN A 213 -5.90 10.33 1.96
N PHE A 214 -5.06 9.31 1.77
CA PHE A 214 -4.97 8.18 2.67
C PHE A 214 -4.09 8.55 3.86
N THR A 215 -4.46 8.02 5.03
CA THR A 215 -3.67 8.05 6.26
C THR A 215 -3.17 9.45 6.64
N ARG A 216 -3.96 10.50 6.37
CA ARG A 216 -3.55 11.90 6.61
C ARG A 216 -3.11 12.10 8.04
N SER A 217 -1.95 12.75 8.18
CA SER A 217 -1.40 13.14 9.49
C SER A 217 -2.34 14.09 10.23
N ASP A 218 -3.17 14.85 9.49
CA ASP A 218 -4.18 15.75 10.05
C ASP A 218 -5.25 15.03 10.88
N TRP A 219 -5.56 13.77 10.59
CA TRP A 219 -6.51 13.00 11.41
C TRP A 219 -5.93 12.67 12.78
N LEU A 220 -4.62 12.46 12.87
CA LEU A 220 -3.92 12.23 14.14
C LEU A 220 -3.73 13.52 14.95
N VAL A 221 -3.64 14.66 14.27
CA VAL A 221 -3.31 15.97 14.90
C VAL A 221 -4.55 16.79 15.20
N TYR A 222 -5.41 17.00 14.20
CA TYR A 222 -6.54 17.93 14.23
C TYR A 222 -7.88 17.26 14.48
N HIS A 223 -7.89 15.95 14.62
CA HIS A 223 -9.09 15.21 14.98
C HIS A 223 -10.22 15.32 13.94
N GLY A 224 -9.88 15.55 12.67
CA GLY A 224 -10.85 15.85 11.61
C GLY A 224 -11.39 14.65 10.82
N GLY A 225 -11.03 13.41 11.19
CA GLY A 225 -11.39 12.23 10.40
C GLY A 225 -12.91 11.99 10.36
N SER A 226 -13.48 11.82 9.16
CA SER A 226 -14.90 11.53 8.98
C SER A 226 -15.17 10.15 8.39
N GLY A 227 -16.30 9.53 8.77
CA GLY A 227 -16.72 8.25 8.19
C GLY A 227 -17.04 8.32 6.69
N ALA A 228 -17.40 9.49 6.18
CA ALA A 228 -17.65 9.70 4.75
C ALA A 228 -16.36 9.61 3.93
N GLU A 229 -15.26 10.18 4.42
CA GLU A 229 -13.93 10.05 3.81
C GLU A 229 -13.47 8.59 3.82
N LEU A 230 -13.75 7.86 4.91
CA LEU A 230 -13.44 6.42 5.01
C LEU A 230 -14.15 5.62 3.91
N LEU A 231 -15.42 5.93 3.64
CA LEU A 231 -16.19 5.26 2.59
C LEU A 231 -15.60 5.56 1.21
N ALA A 232 -15.23 6.82 0.95
CA ALA A 232 -14.58 7.20 -0.30
C ALA A 232 -13.26 6.45 -0.50
N ILE A 233 -12.43 6.36 0.55
CA ILE A 233 -11.19 5.58 0.60
C ILE A 233 -11.47 4.10 0.29
N ALA A 234 -12.47 3.50 0.92
CA ALA A 234 -12.82 2.09 0.73
C ALA A 234 -13.29 1.80 -0.71
N VAL A 235 -14.13 2.67 -1.28
CA VAL A 235 -14.61 2.54 -2.66
C VAL A 235 -13.45 2.66 -3.64
N GLN A 236 -12.56 3.63 -3.42
CA GLN A 236 -11.37 3.82 -4.24
C GLN A 236 -10.47 2.58 -4.18
N THR A 237 -10.18 2.06 -2.99
CA THR A 237 -9.40 0.82 -2.84
C THR A 237 -10.05 -0.35 -3.56
N ALA A 238 -11.36 -0.55 -3.43
CA ALA A 238 -12.07 -1.62 -4.11
C ALA A 238 -11.94 -1.52 -5.63
N LEU A 239 -12.10 -0.32 -6.20
CA LEU A 239 -11.97 -0.07 -7.64
C LEU A 239 -10.55 -0.35 -8.14
N TYR A 240 -9.52 0.22 -7.49
CA TYR A 240 -8.13 0.03 -7.93
C TYR A 240 -7.65 -1.41 -7.75
N VAL A 241 -7.99 -2.06 -6.64
CA VAL A 241 -7.65 -3.47 -6.43
C VAL A 241 -8.34 -4.36 -7.47
N ALA A 242 -9.62 -4.11 -7.79
CA ALA A 242 -10.33 -4.85 -8.83
C ALA A 242 -9.70 -4.64 -10.22
N LEU A 243 -9.33 -3.40 -10.55
CA LEU A 243 -8.68 -3.06 -11.83
C LEU A 243 -7.31 -3.75 -11.95
N MET A 244 -6.49 -3.69 -10.90
CA MET A 244 -5.19 -4.36 -10.86
C MET A 244 -5.31 -5.88 -10.88
N ALA A 245 -6.32 -6.44 -10.21
CA ALA A 245 -6.63 -7.86 -10.28
C ALA A 245 -7.02 -8.26 -11.71
N GLY A 246 -7.87 -7.48 -12.38
CA GLY A 246 -8.23 -7.70 -13.78
C GLY A 246 -7.02 -7.66 -14.73
N ALA A 247 -6.15 -6.66 -14.57
CA ALA A 247 -4.92 -6.55 -15.35
C ALA A 247 -3.95 -7.72 -15.09
N GLY A 248 -3.80 -8.15 -13.83
CA GLY A 248 -3.01 -9.32 -13.46
C GLY A 248 -3.56 -10.62 -14.05
N LEU A 249 -4.89 -10.78 -14.09
CA LEU A 249 -5.52 -11.92 -14.76
C LEU A 249 -5.24 -11.91 -16.25
N PHE A 250 -5.37 -10.76 -16.90
CA PHE A 250 -5.10 -10.63 -18.33
C PHE A 250 -3.64 -11.00 -18.66
N ASP A 251 -2.66 -10.51 -17.89
CA ASP A 251 -1.25 -10.88 -18.05
C ASP A 251 -1.03 -12.39 -17.84
N LEU A 252 -1.65 -12.97 -16.81
CA LEU A 252 -1.60 -14.41 -16.56
C LEU A 252 -2.22 -15.22 -17.70
N TYR A 253 -3.33 -14.79 -18.32
CA TYR A 253 -3.94 -15.48 -19.46
C TYR A 253 -3.12 -15.37 -20.74
N ARG A 254 -2.44 -14.24 -20.95
CA ARG A 254 -1.58 -14.02 -22.13
C ARG A 254 -0.33 -14.91 -22.09
N LYS A 255 0.20 -15.19 -20.91
CA LYS A 255 1.32 -16.12 -20.73
C LYS A 255 0.83 -17.53 -21.04
N GLN A 256 1.12 -17.99 -22.26
CA GLN A 256 1.00 -19.40 -22.66
C GLN A 256 2.16 -20.16 -22.03
N ILE A 257 2.01 -20.47 -20.74
CA ILE A 257 2.80 -21.49 -20.04
C ILE A 257 2.05 -22.81 -20.20
#